data_AF-A0AAU7Q8H8-F1
#
_entry.id   AF-A0AAU7Q8H8-F1
#
_cell.length_a   1.000
_cell.length_b   1.000
_cell.length_c   1.000
_cell.angle_alpha   90.00
_cell.angle_beta   90.00
_cell.angle_gamma   90.00
#
_symmetry.space_group_name_H-M   'P 1'
#
loop_
_entity.id
_entity.type
_entity.pdbx_description
1 polymer ?
#
loop_
_entity_poly.entity_id
_entity_poly.type
_entity_poly.pdbx_seq_one_letter_code
_entity_poly.pdbx_strand_id
1 'polypeptide(L)'
;MLEQRLLTSETLQRDIKNGDHWRRIAERYGITLMSCLDKLQLDCVNAVAVNAVRNGEGCQTIAMRYGIITPGARAALEEHYLERTMADIRAGDHYRTIAARYGMTSTPALSKLITQYVTYHNGNLTPL
;
A
#
# COMPACT_ATOMS: atom_id res chain seq x y z
N MET A 1 22.02 2.03 14.65
CA MET A 1 21.43 2.54 15.91
C MET A 1 20.52 1.48 16.54
N LEU A 2 20.15 1.61 17.83
CA LEU A 2 19.34 0.61 18.56
C LEU A 2 17.94 0.40 17.94
N GLU A 3 17.23 1.47 17.56
CA GLU A 3 15.89 1.36 16.95
C GLU A 3 15.88 0.60 15.62
N GLN A 4 16.92 0.80 14.79
CA GLN A 4 17.07 0.05 13.53
C GLN A 4 17.20 -1.46 13.76
N ARG A 5 17.82 -1.88 14.87
CA ARG A 5 17.91 -3.29 15.25
C ARG A 5 16.58 -3.83 15.79
N LEU A 6 15.79 -2.99 16.46
CA LEU A 6 14.45 -3.36 16.92
C LEU A 6 13.51 -3.65 15.74
N LEU A 7 13.60 -2.87 14.67
CA LEU A 7 12.79 -3.09 13.46
C LEU A 7 12.99 -4.47 12.83
N THR A 8 14.16 -5.09 13.00
CA THR A 8 14.44 -6.44 12.50
C THR A 8 14.26 -7.52 13.56
N SER A 9 13.78 -7.18 14.76
CA SER A 9 13.57 -8.15 15.84
C SER A 9 12.35 -9.03 15.57
N GLU A 10 12.43 -10.32 15.90
CA GLU A 10 11.34 -11.27 15.67
C GLU A 10 10.07 -10.90 16.43
N THR A 11 10.22 -10.33 17.64
CA THR A 11 9.09 -9.94 18.49
C THR A 11 8.31 -8.79 17.85
N LEU A 12 9.00 -7.73 17.42
CA LEU A 12 8.36 -6.62 16.73
C LEU A 12 7.72 -7.08 15.41
N GLN A 13 8.41 -7.92 14.63
CA GLN A 13 7.88 -8.44 13.38
C GLN A 13 6.64 -9.33 13.59
N ARG A 14 6.54 -10.03 14.72
CA ARG A 14 5.33 -10.78 15.10
C ARG A 14 4.16 -9.84 15.42
N ASP A 15 4.40 -8.77 16.15
CA ASP A 15 3.37 -7.77 16.46
C ASP A 15 2.85 -7.05 15.19
N ILE A 16 3.75 -6.74 14.26
CA ILE A 16 3.38 -6.23 12.94
C ILE A 16 2.45 -7.22 12.21
N LYS A 17 2.81 -8.50 12.17
CA LYS A 17 2.02 -9.55 11.49
C LYS A 17 0.65 -9.79 12.14
N ASN A 18 0.52 -9.54 13.44
CA ASN A 18 -0.77 -9.58 14.14
C ASN A 18 -1.69 -8.42 13.75
N GLY A 19 -1.18 -7.44 12.99
CA GLY A 19 -1.97 -6.32 12.50
C GLY A 19 -2.22 -5.24 13.54
N ASP A 20 -1.30 -5.06 14.48
CA ASP A 20 -1.38 -3.93 15.42
C ASP A 20 -1.16 -2.59 14.70
N HIS A 21 -1.82 -1.53 15.19
CA HIS A 21 -1.64 -0.18 14.68
C HIS A 21 -0.20 0.30 14.94
N TRP A 22 0.48 0.88 13.93
CA TRP A 22 1.92 1.17 14.02
C TRP A 22 2.30 2.02 15.24
N ARG A 23 1.46 3.01 15.61
CA ARG A 23 1.70 3.84 16.82
C ARG A 23 1.79 3.02 18.10
N ARG A 24 0.92 2.03 18.29
CA ARG A 24 0.94 1.16 19.47
C ARG A 24 2.22 0.32 19.50
N ILE A 25 2.67 -0.16 18.34
CA ILE A 25 3.95 -0.87 18.21
C ILE A 25 5.10 0.10 18.54
N ALA A 26 5.13 1.30 17.96
CA ALA A 26 6.16 2.29 18.22
C ALA A 26 6.27 2.64 19.71
N GLU A 27 5.13 2.89 20.37
CA GLU A 27 5.06 3.15 21.81
C GLU A 27 5.57 1.96 22.64
N ARG A 28 5.13 0.74 22.31
CA ARG A 28 5.55 -0.50 23.02
C ARG A 28 7.07 -0.72 22.96
N TYR A 29 7.69 -0.43 21.82
CA TYR A 29 9.12 -0.67 21.59
C TYR A 29 9.99 0.57 21.75
N GLY A 30 9.41 1.72 22.14
CA GLY A 30 10.15 2.98 22.31
C GLY A 30 10.79 3.50 21.03
N ILE A 31 10.15 3.29 19.86
CA ILE A 31 10.65 3.79 18.57
C ILE A 31 10.23 5.24 18.40
N THR A 32 11.21 6.11 18.20
CA THR A 32 11.00 7.57 18.15
C THR A 32 11.67 8.24 16.96
N LEU A 33 12.69 7.63 16.37
CA LEU A 33 13.36 8.18 15.20
C LEU A 33 12.41 8.17 14.00
N MET A 34 12.26 9.34 13.36
CA MET A 34 11.35 9.51 12.23
C MET A 34 11.56 8.47 11.12
N SER A 35 12.82 8.20 10.77
CA SER A 35 13.17 7.19 9.76
C SER A 35 12.78 5.77 10.16
N CYS A 36 12.77 5.46 11.46
CA CYS A 36 12.32 4.16 11.97
C CYS A 36 10.79 4.07 12.01
N LEU A 37 10.10 5.18 12.30
CA LEU A 37 8.63 5.27 12.22
C LEU A 37 8.13 5.12 10.77
N ASP A 38 8.81 5.73 9.80
CA ASP A 38 8.51 5.57 8.38
C ASP A 38 8.67 4.10 7.94
N LYS A 39 9.78 3.48 8.33
CA LYS A 39 10.04 2.06 8.03
C LYS A 39 9.02 1.14 8.71
N LEU A 40 8.65 1.42 9.95
CA LEU A 40 7.64 0.66 10.68
C LEU A 40 6.28 0.71 9.98
N GLN A 41 5.86 1.89 9.50
CA GLN A 41 4.62 2.02 8.73
C GLN A 41 4.67 1.22 7.42
N LEU A 42 5.81 1.24 6.72
CA LEU A 42 5.99 0.45 5.51
C LEU A 42 5.93 -1.07 5.80
N ASP A 43 6.51 -1.53 6.91
CA ASP A 43 6.46 -2.94 7.30
C ASP A 43 5.06 -3.38 7.71
N CYS A 44 4.30 -2.51 8.40
CA CYS A 44 2.88 -2.73 8.67
C CYS A 44 2.09 -2.89 7.37
N VAL A 45 2.29 -2.01 6.39
CA VAL A 45 1.66 -2.13 5.07
C VAL A 45 1.98 -3.47 4.42
N ASN A 46 3.26 -3.86 4.35
CA ASN A 46 3.65 -5.09 3.68
C ASN A 46 3.08 -6.35 4.34
N ALA A 47 2.89 -6.34 5.66
CA ALA A 47 2.30 -7.46 6.38
C ALA A 47 0.80 -7.63 6.12
N VAL A 48 0.06 -6.54 5.88
CA VAL A 48 -1.41 -6.57 5.82
C VAL A 48 -1.99 -6.37 4.42
N ALA A 49 -1.26 -5.69 3.54
CA ALA A 49 -1.75 -5.27 2.23
C ALA A 49 -2.17 -6.46 1.35
N VAL A 50 -1.37 -7.53 1.30
CA VAL A 50 -1.67 -8.71 0.46
C VAL A 50 -3.02 -9.32 0.81
N ASN A 51 -3.29 -9.53 2.10
CA ASN A 51 -4.56 -10.11 2.55
C ASN A 51 -5.73 -9.14 2.37
N ALA A 52 -5.51 -7.86 2.66
CA ALA A 52 -6.55 -6.85 2.54
C ALA A 52 -6.95 -6.60 1.07
N VAL A 53 -5.97 -6.62 0.15
CA VAL A 53 -6.20 -6.62 -1.30
C VAL A 53 -7.03 -7.84 -1.68
N ARG A 54 -6.65 -9.06 -1.25
CA ARG A 54 -7.41 -10.29 -1.56
C ARG A 54 -8.86 -10.21 -1.08
N ASN A 55 -9.08 -9.65 0.10
CA ASN A 55 -10.40 -9.46 0.69
C ASN A 55 -11.21 -8.31 0.06
N GLY A 56 -10.63 -7.55 -0.87
CA GLY A 56 -11.30 -6.44 -1.54
C GLY A 56 -11.54 -5.22 -0.66
N GLU A 57 -10.78 -5.07 0.42
CA GLU A 57 -10.82 -3.86 1.23
C GLU A 57 -10.28 -2.67 0.43
N GLY A 58 -10.76 -1.46 0.67
CA GLY A 58 -10.22 -0.26 0.02
C GLY A 58 -8.94 0.23 0.69
N CYS A 59 -8.03 0.84 -0.07
CA CYS A 59 -6.77 1.40 0.45
C CYS A 59 -7.02 2.36 1.61
N GLN A 60 -8.08 3.17 1.54
CA GLN A 60 -8.41 4.16 2.57
C GLN A 60 -8.78 3.48 3.90
N THR A 61 -9.59 2.43 3.85
CA THR A 61 -10.00 1.66 5.03
C THR A 61 -8.80 1.05 5.74
N ILE A 62 -7.88 0.48 4.97
CA ILE A 62 -6.64 -0.12 5.51
C ILE A 62 -5.75 0.96 6.11
N ALA A 63 -5.54 2.07 5.40
CA ALA A 63 -4.72 3.16 5.90
C ALA A 63 -5.25 3.70 7.23
N MET A 64 -6.56 3.86 7.36
CA MET A 64 -7.18 4.27 8.63
C MET A 64 -7.02 3.22 9.73
N ARG A 65 -7.27 1.94 9.43
CA ARG A 65 -7.19 0.85 10.41
C ARG A 65 -5.80 0.72 11.02
N TYR A 66 -4.76 0.81 10.19
CA TYR A 66 -3.37 0.63 10.63
C TYR A 66 -2.65 1.95 10.91
N GLY A 67 -3.29 3.09 10.65
CA GLY A 67 -2.76 4.44 10.89
C GLY A 67 -1.77 4.94 9.84
N ILE A 68 -1.74 4.34 8.64
CA ILE A 68 -0.75 4.66 7.60
C ILE A 68 -0.95 6.09 7.12
N ILE A 69 0.04 6.94 7.39
CA ILE A 69 -0.01 8.38 7.07
C ILE A 69 1.17 8.85 6.22
N THR A 70 2.28 8.12 6.23
CA THR A 70 3.47 8.58 5.49
C THR A 70 3.26 8.40 3.98
N PRO A 71 3.72 9.36 3.14
CA PRO A 71 3.56 9.25 1.69
C PRO A 71 4.13 7.95 1.11
N GLY A 72 5.28 7.50 1.64
CA GLY A 72 5.93 6.26 1.18
C GLY A 72 5.12 5.00 1.51
N ALA A 73 4.63 4.86 2.75
CA ALA A 73 3.81 3.72 3.13
C ALA A 73 2.44 3.75 2.43
N ARG A 74 1.88 4.95 2.22
CA ARG A 74 0.64 5.14 1.47
C ARG A 74 0.79 4.70 0.01
N ALA A 75 1.85 5.13 -0.65
CA ALA A 75 2.16 4.72 -2.02
C ALA A 75 2.37 3.20 -2.10
N ALA A 76 3.15 2.61 -1.19
CA ALA A 76 3.35 1.17 -1.15
C ALA A 76 2.04 0.40 -1.01
N LEU A 77 1.13 0.85 -0.13
CA LEU A 77 -0.19 0.23 0.04
C LEU A 77 -1.00 0.26 -1.25
N GLU A 78 -1.06 1.42 -1.91
CA GLU A 78 -1.81 1.59 -3.16
C GLU A 78 -1.17 0.79 -4.31
N GLU A 79 0.15 0.63 -4.33
CA GLU A 79 0.85 -0.18 -5.33
C GLU A 79 0.49 -1.68 -5.26
N HIS A 80 0.14 -2.21 -4.09
CA HIS A 80 -0.36 -3.58 -3.96
C HIS A 80 -1.70 -3.81 -4.70
N TYR A 81 -2.41 -2.75 -5.08
CA TYR A 81 -3.66 -2.83 -5.86
C TYR A 81 -3.43 -2.81 -7.37
N LEU A 82 -2.22 -2.51 -7.84
CA LEU A 82 -1.92 -2.38 -9.27
C LEU A 82 -2.06 -3.70 -10.06
N GLU A 83 -2.02 -4.85 -9.40
CA GLU A 83 -2.33 -6.12 -10.06
C GLU A 83 -3.83 -6.27 -10.31
N ARG A 84 -4.67 -5.80 -9.38
CA ARG A 84 -6.14 -5.85 -9.52
C ARG A 84 -6.64 -4.85 -10.53
N THR A 85 -6.05 -3.66 -10.60
CA THR A 85 -6.45 -2.62 -11.55
C THR A 85 -6.41 -3.11 -12.99
N MET A 86 -5.48 -4.00 -13.35
CA MET A 86 -5.40 -4.57 -14.70
C MET A 86 -6.63 -5.41 -15.07
N ALA A 87 -7.27 -6.09 -14.12
CA ALA A 87 -8.51 -6.82 -14.38
C ALA A 87 -9.66 -5.85 -14.70
N ASP A 88 -9.76 -4.74 -13.96
CA ASP A 88 -10.77 -3.72 -14.19
C ASP A 88 -10.55 -2.98 -15.52
N ILE A 89 -9.29 -2.66 -15.86
CA ILE A 89 -8.92 -2.09 -17.16
C ILE A 89 -9.39 -2.99 -18.30
N ARG A 90 -9.16 -4.31 -18.19
CA ARG A 90 -9.61 -5.30 -19.19
C ARG A 90 -11.13 -5.43 -19.26
N ALA A 91 -11.82 -5.17 -18.15
CA ALA A 91 -13.28 -5.10 -18.10
C ALA A 91 -13.84 -3.79 -18.71
N GLY A 92 -12.97 -2.83 -19.06
CA GLY A 92 -13.33 -1.56 -19.69
C GLY A 92 -13.46 -0.38 -18.73
N ASP A 93 -13.09 -0.53 -17.46
CA ASP A 93 -13.15 0.57 -16.49
C ASP A 93 -12.06 1.62 -16.79
N HIS A 94 -12.45 2.90 -16.71
CA HIS A 94 -11.52 4.02 -16.84
C HIS A 94 -10.65 4.16 -15.57
N TYR A 95 -9.37 4.54 -15.73
CA TYR A 95 -8.42 4.64 -14.61
C TYR A 95 -8.91 5.50 -13.42
N ARG A 96 -9.69 6.55 -13.69
CA ARG A 96 -10.30 7.40 -12.64
C ARG A 96 -11.31 6.64 -11.79
N THR A 97 -12.14 5.80 -12.41
CA THR A 97 -13.12 4.97 -11.73
C THR A 97 -12.42 3.93 -10.85
N ILE A 98 -11.37 3.31 -11.38
CA ILE A 98 -10.54 2.32 -10.66
C ILE A 98 -9.86 2.97 -9.45
N ALA A 99 -9.22 4.13 -9.65
CA ALA A 99 -8.57 4.87 -8.57
C ALA A 99 -9.56 5.24 -7.45
N ALA A 100 -10.76 5.72 -7.81
CA ALA A 100 -11.80 6.02 -6.83
C ALA A 100 -12.29 4.76 -6.10
N ARG A 101 -12.51 3.65 -6.82
CA ARG A 101 -12.97 2.36 -6.27
C ARG A 101 -12.01 1.82 -5.21
N TYR A 102 -10.71 1.86 -5.48
CA TYR A 102 -9.69 1.38 -4.54
C TYR A 102 -9.19 2.44 -3.56
N GLY A 103 -9.61 3.69 -3.72
CA GLY A 103 -9.13 4.81 -2.91
C GLY A 103 -7.64 5.09 -3.13
N MET A 104 -7.17 5.01 -4.37
CA MET A 104 -5.80 5.36 -4.77
C MET A 104 -5.69 6.87 -4.95
N THR A 105 -4.73 7.48 -4.26
CA THR A 105 -4.61 8.94 -4.11
C THR A 105 -3.16 9.42 -4.26
N SER A 106 -2.19 8.53 -4.09
CA SER A 106 -0.77 8.86 -4.18
C SER A 106 -0.35 9.04 -5.64
N THR A 107 0.44 10.09 -5.89
CA THR A 107 0.98 10.36 -7.23
C THR A 107 1.71 9.16 -7.83
N PRO A 108 2.60 8.43 -7.11
CA PRO A 108 3.30 7.27 -7.68
C PRO A 108 2.35 6.17 -8.15
N ALA A 109 1.34 5.82 -7.35
CA ALA A 109 0.40 4.75 -7.72
C ALA A 109 -0.52 5.18 -8.86
N LEU A 110 -0.98 6.44 -8.86
CA LEU A 110 -1.79 7.00 -9.95
C LEU A 110 -1.00 7.05 -11.27
N SER A 111 0.26 7.48 -11.25
CA SER A 111 1.11 7.47 -12.44
C SER A 111 1.28 6.06 -13.02
N LYS A 112 1.50 5.04 -12.17
CA LYS A 112 1.60 3.65 -12.61
C LYS A 112 0.28 3.13 -13.19
N LEU A 113 -0.85 3.44 -12.55
CA LEU A 113 -2.19 3.08 -13.04
C LEU A 113 -2.50 3.72 -14.40
N ILE A 114 -2.19 5.01 -14.57
CA ILE A 114 -2.37 5.71 -15.85
C ILE A 114 -1.51 5.06 -16.94
N THR A 115 -0.25 4.74 -16.64
CA THR A 115 0.65 4.05 -17.57
C THR A 115 0.08 2.68 -17.97
N GLN A 116 -0.42 1.89 -17.02
CA GLN A 116 -1.07 0.59 -17.30
C GLN A 116 -2.27 0.75 -18.23
N TYR A 117 -3.15 1.71 -17.93
CA TYR A 117 -4.34 2.00 -18.73
C TYR A 117 -3.97 2.41 -20.16
N VAL A 118 -3.08 3.40 -20.32
CA VAL A 118 -2.65 3.89 -21.63
C VAL A 118 -1.96 2.80 -22.44
N THR A 119 -1.08 2.01 -21.81
CA THR A 119 -0.36 0.93 -22.49
C THR A 119 -1.32 -0.16 -22.99
N TYR A 120 -2.31 -0.55 -22.19
CA TYR A 120 -3.30 -1.54 -22.60
C TYR A 120 -4.12 -1.05 -23.80
N HIS A 121 -4.61 0.19 -23.76
CA HIS A 121 -5.42 0.72 -24.86
C HIS A 121 -4.60 1.02 -26.11
N ASN A 122 -3.36 1.51 -25.98
CA ASN A 122 -2.48 1.75 -27.13
C ASN A 122 -1.95 0.45 -27.75
N GLY A 123 -1.72 -0.59 -26.95
CA GLY A 123 -1.34 -1.93 -27.43
C GLY A 123 -2.46 -2.63 -28.20
N ASN A 124 -3.72 -2.29 -27.92
CA ASN A 124 -4.90 -2.76 -28.66
C ASN A 124 -5.19 -1.93 -29.93
N LEU A 125 -4.39 -0.89 -30.23
CA LEU A 125 -4.50 -0.07 -31.45
C LEU A 125 -3.59 -0.56 -32.59
N THR A 126 -3.12 -1.82 -32.58
CA THR A 126 -2.53 -2.40 -33.80
C THR A 126 -3.58 -2.38 -34.92
N PRO A 127 -3.32 -1.70 -36.05
CA PRO A 127 -4.24 -1.67 -37.16
C PRO A 127 -4.31 -3.06 -37.81
N LEU A 128 -5.53 -3.57 -37.98
CA LEU A 128 -5.82 -4.58 -39.00
C LEU A 128 -5.60 -3.99 -40.39
#